data_AF-A6KRI1-F1
#
_entry.id   AF-A6KRI1-F1
#
_cell.length_a   1.000
_cell.length_b   1.000
_cell.length_c   1.000
_cell.angle_alpha   90.00
_cell.angle_beta   90.00
_cell.angle_gamma   90.00
#
_symmetry.space_group_name_H-M   'P 1'
#
loop_
_entity.id
_entity.type
_entity.pdbx_description
1 polymer ?
#
loop_
_entity_poly.entity_id
_entity_poly.type
_entity_poly.pdbx_seq_one_letter_code
_entity_poly.pdbx_strand_id
1 'polypeptide(L)'
;MGSNSSKISDLPKNEYLKRLSGPEAISENDPFWNQLFSFSFSAPTSSTELKLLEEATISVCKSLVENNPRTGNLAALTKVFLARTRELRLSAECQNHIFIWQTHNALFIICCLLKVFICEMSEEELQLHFTYEEKLPGTYSSDSEDLLEELLCSLIQLITDTPLLDITYEISVEAISAMIVFLSCQLFHKEVLRQSISHKYLMQGPCLPYTSKLVKTLLYNFIRQEKPPPPGTHVFPQQSDGGGLLYGLASGVATGLWTVFTLGGVGSKAASPELTSPLANQSLLLLLVLVNLTDAPDIPNPYRQAVTSFKNTQDSSPFPSSVPHTFQINFNSLYTTLCEQQTSDQATLLLYTLLHQNANVRTYMLARTDMENLVLPILEILYHVEERNSHHVYMALIILLILTEDDGFNRSIHEVILKNITWYSERVLTEISLGSLLILVVIRTIQYNMTRTRDKYLHTNCLAALANMSAQFRSLHQYAAQRIISLFSLLSKKHNKVLEQATQSLRGSLSSSDVPLPDYKFPELKFKYVEEEQPEEFFIPYVWSLVYNSAVGLYWNPQDIQLFAMDSD
;
A
#
# COMPACT_ATOMS: atom_id res chain seq x y z
N MET A 1 -18.63 7.27 22.92
CA MET A 1 -18.32 8.39 22.01
C MET A 1 -19.16 9.59 22.41
N GLY A 2 -18.77 10.30 23.46
CA GLY A 2 -19.41 11.56 23.86
C GLY A 2 -18.53 12.24 24.90
N SER A 3 -18.88 13.44 25.34
CA SER A 3 -18.06 14.27 26.25
C SER A 3 -17.58 13.55 27.52
N ASN A 4 -18.26 12.47 27.93
CA ASN A 4 -18.01 11.73 29.17
C ASN A 4 -17.26 10.38 29.00
N SER A 5 -16.93 9.91 27.79
CA SER A 5 -16.20 8.63 27.61
C SER A 5 -14.71 8.86 27.42
N SER A 6 -13.91 8.42 28.40
CA SER A 6 -12.44 8.56 28.37
C SER A 6 -11.68 7.26 28.05
N LYS A 7 -12.34 6.08 28.01
CA LYS A 7 -11.69 4.78 27.81
C LYS A 7 -12.49 3.85 26.89
N ILE A 8 -11.78 2.96 26.19
CA ILE A 8 -12.37 1.92 25.30
C ILE A 8 -13.33 1.01 26.07
N SER A 9 -13.01 0.67 27.33
CA SER A 9 -13.84 -0.17 28.20
C SER A 9 -15.24 0.37 28.46
N ASP A 10 -15.46 1.68 28.27
CA ASP A 10 -16.72 2.35 28.58
C ASP A 10 -17.66 2.39 27.37
N LEU A 11 -17.17 2.04 26.17
CA LEU A 11 -17.93 2.08 24.91
C LEU A 11 -19.19 1.20 24.91
N PRO A 12 -19.19 -0.04 25.44
CA PRO A 12 -20.41 -0.87 25.46
C PRO A 12 -21.56 -0.26 26.26
N LYS A 13 -21.24 0.59 27.26
CA LYS A 13 -22.21 1.24 28.14
C LYS A 13 -22.51 2.68 27.72
N ASN A 14 -21.93 3.16 26.64
CA ASN A 14 -22.05 4.55 26.24
C ASN A 14 -23.47 4.84 25.70
N GLU A 15 -24.18 5.74 26.37
CA GLU A 15 -25.57 6.08 26.05
C GLU A 15 -25.73 6.67 24.63
N TYR A 16 -24.74 7.41 24.12
CA TYR A 16 -24.82 7.95 22.76
C TYR A 16 -24.70 6.86 21.70
N LEU A 17 -23.82 5.88 21.91
CA LEU A 17 -23.69 4.72 21.04
C LEU A 17 -24.94 3.83 21.07
N LYS A 18 -25.53 3.61 22.26
CA LYS A 18 -26.79 2.87 22.39
C LYS A 18 -27.96 3.58 21.72
N ARG A 19 -28.00 4.92 21.78
CA ARG A 19 -29.02 5.70 21.06
C ARG A 19 -28.84 5.58 19.55
N LEU A 20 -27.59 5.65 19.05
CA LEU A 20 -27.28 5.45 17.64
C LEU A 20 -27.74 4.08 17.14
N SER A 21 -27.46 3.02 17.89
CA SER A 21 -27.85 1.63 17.55
C SER A 21 -29.27 1.25 17.98
N GLY A 22 -30.03 2.21 18.52
CA GLY A 22 -31.34 1.98 19.12
C GLY A 22 -32.46 1.78 18.09
N PRO A 23 -33.70 1.54 18.56
CA PRO A 23 -34.86 1.33 17.70
C PRO A 23 -35.52 2.62 17.21
N GLU A 24 -35.04 3.79 17.64
CA GLU A 24 -35.60 5.09 17.29
C GLU A 24 -34.76 5.77 16.19
N ALA A 25 -35.46 6.39 15.23
CA ALA A 25 -34.83 7.18 14.18
C ALA A 25 -34.30 8.50 14.73
N ILE A 26 -33.09 8.89 14.32
CA ILE A 26 -32.44 10.15 14.71
C ILE A 26 -32.46 11.11 13.53
N SER A 27 -33.05 12.30 13.74
CA SER A 27 -33.06 13.34 12.72
C SER A 27 -31.66 13.90 12.48
N GLU A 28 -31.34 14.25 11.23
CA GLU A 28 -30.10 14.95 10.83
C GLU A 28 -29.88 16.26 11.62
N ASN A 29 -30.97 16.92 12.04
CA ASN A 29 -30.92 18.18 12.79
C ASN A 29 -30.89 18.00 14.33
N ASP A 30 -30.83 16.77 14.84
CA ASP A 30 -30.83 16.52 16.28
C ASP A 30 -29.50 16.99 16.93
N PRO A 31 -29.53 17.80 18.02
CA PRO A 31 -28.34 18.19 18.76
C PRO A 31 -27.47 17.03 19.28
N PHE A 32 -28.04 15.81 19.31
CA PHE A 32 -27.36 14.54 19.55
C PHE A 32 -26.01 14.43 18.84
N TRP A 33 -25.94 14.79 17.56
CA TRP A 33 -24.73 14.61 16.75
C TRP A 33 -23.53 15.35 17.31
N ASN A 34 -23.72 16.59 17.77
CA ASN A 34 -22.66 17.38 18.40
C ASN A 34 -22.14 16.72 19.68
N GLN A 35 -23.01 16.06 20.45
CA GLN A 35 -22.60 15.35 21.65
C GLN A 35 -21.88 14.03 21.31
N LEU A 36 -22.41 13.26 20.35
CA LEU A 36 -21.82 12.02 19.88
C LEU A 36 -20.40 12.25 19.35
N PHE A 37 -20.17 13.31 18.57
CA PHE A 37 -18.87 13.60 17.97
C PHE A 37 -17.86 14.27 18.92
N SER A 38 -18.25 14.59 20.16
CA SER A 38 -17.38 15.31 21.10
C SER A 38 -16.54 14.39 22.01
N PHE A 39 -16.12 13.22 21.50
CA PHE A 39 -15.26 12.30 22.25
C PHE A 39 -13.77 12.56 22.01
N SER A 40 -12.95 12.27 23.02
CA SER A 40 -11.51 12.49 22.98
C SER A 40 -10.70 11.21 23.26
N PHE A 41 -11.26 10.03 22.99
CA PHE A 41 -10.50 8.79 23.13
C PHE A 41 -9.34 8.80 22.13
N SER A 42 -8.17 8.30 22.55
CA SER A 42 -7.00 8.21 21.68
C SER A 42 -7.22 7.15 20.60
N ALA A 43 -7.02 7.51 19.33
CA ALA A 43 -7.06 6.55 18.24
C ALA A 43 -6.11 5.37 18.55
N PRO A 44 -6.54 4.11 18.40
CA PRO A 44 -5.72 2.97 18.76
C PRO A 44 -4.49 2.91 17.85
N THR A 45 -3.31 2.77 18.44
CA THR A 45 -2.04 2.82 17.68
C THR A 45 -1.43 1.43 17.48
N SER A 46 -1.90 0.43 18.24
CA SER A 46 -1.46 -0.95 18.11
C SER A 46 -2.59 -1.88 17.68
N SER A 47 -2.22 -2.98 17.03
CA SER A 47 -3.15 -4.06 16.67
C SER A 47 -3.95 -4.58 17.88
N THR A 48 -3.31 -4.67 19.05
CA THR A 48 -3.99 -5.08 20.29
C THR A 48 -5.06 -4.08 20.74
N GLU A 49 -4.78 -2.78 20.67
CA GLU A 49 -5.78 -1.76 21.02
C GLU A 49 -6.92 -1.71 19.99
N LEU A 50 -6.63 -1.90 18.70
CA LEU A 50 -7.64 -1.99 17.64
C LEU A 50 -8.57 -3.20 17.84
N LYS A 51 -8.01 -4.35 18.21
CA LYS A 51 -8.79 -5.55 18.57
C LYS A 51 -9.69 -5.28 19.78
N LEU A 52 -9.17 -4.65 20.83
CA LEU A 52 -9.96 -4.28 22.01
C LEU A 52 -11.08 -3.29 21.67
N LEU A 53 -10.83 -2.35 20.75
CA LEU A 53 -11.86 -1.43 20.26
C LEU A 53 -12.98 -2.22 19.58
N GLU A 54 -12.64 -3.12 18.65
CA GLU A 54 -13.60 -3.94 17.92
C GLU A 54 -14.44 -4.80 18.86
N GLU A 55 -13.80 -5.49 19.81
CA GLU A 55 -14.47 -6.28 20.86
C GLU A 55 -15.41 -5.42 21.73
N ALA A 56 -15.01 -4.17 22.04
CA ALA A 56 -15.81 -3.26 22.84
C ALA A 56 -17.01 -2.67 22.06
N THR A 57 -16.93 -2.56 20.74
CA THR A 57 -17.98 -1.95 19.92
C THR A 57 -18.87 -2.96 19.21
N ILE A 58 -18.50 -4.24 19.13
CA ILE A 58 -19.21 -5.24 18.33
C ILE A 58 -20.70 -5.36 18.68
N SER A 59 -21.07 -5.30 19.97
CA SER A 59 -22.48 -5.41 20.38
C SER A 59 -23.31 -4.22 19.91
N VAL A 60 -22.73 -3.02 19.93
CA VAL A 60 -23.38 -1.80 19.44
C VAL A 60 -23.55 -1.88 17.92
N CYS A 61 -22.51 -2.32 17.21
CA CYS A 61 -22.54 -2.42 15.76
C CYS A 61 -23.56 -3.47 15.28
N LYS A 62 -23.63 -4.64 15.93
CA LYS A 62 -24.66 -5.67 15.64
C LYS A 62 -26.07 -5.16 15.87
N SER A 63 -26.30 -4.47 16.99
CA SER A 63 -27.60 -3.82 17.25
C SER A 63 -27.94 -2.78 16.18
N LEU A 64 -26.95 -2.06 15.65
CA LEU A 64 -27.18 -1.11 14.56
C LEU A 64 -27.52 -1.83 13.26
N VAL A 65 -26.81 -2.90 12.90
CA VAL A 65 -27.13 -3.71 11.69
C VAL A 65 -28.59 -4.19 11.72
N GLU A 66 -29.07 -4.66 12.88
CA GLU A 66 -30.45 -5.12 13.04
C GLU A 66 -31.50 -3.99 12.94
N ASN A 67 -31.21 -2.82 13.52
CA ASN A 67 -32.18 -1.72 13.62
C ASN A 67 -32.11 -0.70 12.46
N ASN A 68 -30.97 -0.59 11.77
CA ASN A 68 -30.74 0.41 10.72
C ASN A 68 -31.75 0.32 9.56
N PRO A 69 -32.19 -0.88 9.09
CA PRO A 69 -33.23 -0.97 8.05
C PRO A 69 -34.57 -0.34 8.41
N ARG A 70 -34.81 -0.05 9.70
CA ARG A 70 -36.03 0.63 10.18
C ARG A 70 -35.78 2.07 10.61
N THR A 71 -34.60 2.35 11.14
CA THR A 71 -34.29 3.66 11.75
C THR A 71 -33.61 4.62 10.79
N GLY A 72 -32.86 4.13 9.80
CA GLY A 72 -32.06 4.96 8.90
C GLY A 72 -30.92 5.71 9.60
N ASN A 73 -30.51 5.30 10.81
CA ASN A 73 -29.52 6.04 11.60
C ASN A 73 -28.13 6.10 10.95
N LEU A 74 -27.75 5.10 10.14
CA LEU A 74 -26.51 5.14 9.35
C LEU A 74 -26.60 6.19 8.22
N ALA A 75 -27.75 6.26 7.55
CA ALA A 75 -27.99 7.26 6.51
C ALA A 75 -27.99 8.67 7.11
N ALA A 76 -28.64 8.88 8.27
CA ALA A 76 -28.61 10.16 8.98
C ALA A 76 -27.19 10.56 9.42
N LEU A 77 -26.40 9.64 9.98
CA LEU A 77 -24.99 9.87 10.33
C LEU A 77 -24.18 10.30 9.09
N THR A 78 -24.38 9.61 7.97
CA THR A 78 -23.68 9.88 6.72
C THR A 78 -24.05 11.25 6.17
N LYS A 79 -25.35 11.61 6.14
CA LYS A 79 -25.82 12.93 5.70
C LYS A 79 -25.28 14.06 6.58
N VAL A 80 -25.22 13.87 7.91
CA VAL A 80 -24.62 14.85 8.84
C VAL A 80 -23.12 15.01 8.59
N PHE A 81 -22.41 13.91 8.33
CA PHE A 81 -21.00 13.97 7.96
C PHE A 81 -20.80 14.72 6.63
N LEU A 82 -21.59 14.41 5.59
CA LEU A 82 -21.54 15.09 4.30
C LEU A 82 -21.84 16.58 4.40
N ALA A 83 -22.80 16.98 5.23
CA ALA A 83 -23.06 18.40 5.51
C ALA A 83 -21.83 19.07 6.12
N ARG A 84 -21.13 18.38 7.04
CA ARG A 84 -19.91 18.89 7.67
C ARG A 84 -18.72 18.97 6.73
N THR A 85 -18.55 18.03 5.80
CA THR A 85 -17.42 18.06 4.83
C THR A 85 -17.53 19.25 3.88
N ARG A 86 -18.76 19.66 3.51
CA ARG A 86 -19.01 20.86 2.68
C ARG A 86 -18.49 22.16 3.33
N GLU A 87 -18.47 22.24 4.66
CA GLU A 87 -17.97 23.40 5.42
C GLU A 87 -16.52 23.24 5.93
N LEU A 88 -15.90 22.08 5.71
CA LEU A 88 -14.59 21.75 6.28
C LEU A 88 -13.50 22.68 5.78
N ARG A 89 -13.50 23.03 4.49
CA ARG A 89 -12.49 23.92 3.90
C ARG A 89 -12.52 25.31 4.54
N LEU A 90 -13.70 25.91 4.64
CA LEU A 90 -13.89 27.21 5.31
C LEU A 90 -13.51 27.12 6.79
N SER A 91 -13.84 26.01 7.45
CA SER A 91 -13.49 25.77 8.84
C SER A 91 -11.98 25.64 9.05
N ALA A 92 -11.25 25.03 8.12
CA ALA A 92 -9.80 24.94 8.14
C ALA A 92 -9.13 26.32 7.96
N GLU A 93 -9.64 27.14 7.03
CA GLU A 93 -9.19 28.53 6.83
C GLU A 93 -9.43 29.38 8.09
N CYS A 94 -10.55 29.17 8.78
CA CYS A 94 -10.90 29.82 10.04
C CYS A 94 -10.25 29.21 11.29
N GLN A 95 -9.40 28.17 11.15
CA GLN A 95 -8.80 27.43 12.27
C GLN A 95 -9.83 26.94 13.31
N ASN A 96 -11.02 26.53 12.87
CA ASN A 96 -12.07 26.02 13.74
C ASN A 96 -11.76 24.58 14.17
N HIS A 97 -10.88 24.43 15.16
CA HIS A 97 -10.42 23.14 15.68
C HIS A 97 -11.56 22.22 16.13
N ILE A 98 -12.61 22.78 16.76
CA ILE A 98 -13.74 22.00 17.28
C ILE A 98 -14.52 21.38 16.12
N PHE A 99 -14.79 22.16 15.08
CA PHE A 99 -15.53 21.66 13.92
C PHE A 99 -14.76 20.55 13.22
N ILE A 100 -13.46 20.75 12.97
CA ILE A 100 -12.60 19.77 12.29
C ILE A 100 -12.49 18.48 13.10
N TRP A 101 -12.27 18.60 14.41
CA TRP A 101 -12.22 17.46 15.33
C TRP A 101 -13.53 16.65 15.34
N GLN A 102 -14.68 17.32 15.41
CA GLN A 102 -15.97 16.64 15.34
C GLN A 102 -16.22 15.98 13.99
N THR A 103 -15.78 16.60 12.88
CA THR A 103 -15.91 16.02 11.54
C THR A 103 -15.00 14.79 11.39
N HIS A 104 -13.77 14.83 11.90
CA HIS A 104 -12.90 13.67 12.03
C HIS A 104 -13.56 12.55 12.84
N ASN A 105 -14.13 12.88 13.99
CA ASN A 105 -14.79 11.91 14.87
C ASN A 105 -16.03 11.25 14.23
N ALA A 106 -16.79 12.01 13.43
CA ALA A 106 -17.89 11.46 12.65
C ALA A 106 -17.37 10.45 11.60
N LEU A 107 -16.31 10.82 10.89
CA LEU A 107 -15.67 9.95 9.90
C LEU A 107 -15.12 8.66 10.53
N PHE A 108 -14.47 8.77 11.69
CA PHE A 108 -13.98 7.61 12.44
C PHE A 108 -15.11 6.63 12.80
N ILE A 109 -16.28 7.14 13.24
CA ILE A 109 -17.45 6.30 13.50
C ILE A 109 -17.90 5.61 12.20
N ILE A 110 -18.02 6.37 11.10
CA ILE A 110 -18.41 5.81 9.80
C ILE A 110 -17.44 4.72 9.36
N CYS A 111 -16.13 4.93 9.50
CA CYS A 111 -15.09 3.96 9.18
C CYS A 111 -15.25 2.66 9.99
N CYS A 112 -15.44 2.77 11.31
CA CYS A 112 -15.70 1.61 12.18
C CYS A 112 -16.97 0.84 11.77
N LEU A 113 -18.04 1.55 11.45
CA LEU A 113 -19.31 0.94 11.04
C LEU A 113 -19.18 0.28 9.67
N LEU A 114 -18.59 0.95 8.68
CA LEU A 114 -18.34 0.38 7.36
C LEU A 114 -17.57 -0.94 7.45
N LYS A 115 -16.53 -0.99 8.27
CA LYS A 115 -15.76 -2.23 8.49
C LYS A 115 -16.67 -3.37 8.97
N VAL A 116 -17.49 -3.13 10.00
CA VAL A 116 -18.40 -4.17 10.52
C VAL A 116 -19.41 -4.61 9.47
N PHE A 117 -19.99 -3.66 8.73
CA PHE A 117 -20.99 -3.99 7.72
C PHE A 117 -20.35 -4.85 6.61
N ILE A 118 -19.18 -4.46 6.09
CA ILE A 118 -18.46 -5.22 5.05
C ILE A 118 -18.11 -6.65 5.51
N CYS A 119 -17.84 -6.86 6.79
CA CYS A 119 -17.57 -8.19 7.33
C CYS A 119 -18.84 -9.07 7.46
N GLU A 120 -20.02 -8.48 7.69
CA GLU A 120 -21.22 -9.21 8.11
C GLU A 120 -22.27 -9.39 7.00
N MET A 121 -22.18 -8.67 5.88
CA MET A 121 -23.19 -8.69 4.81
C MET A 121 -22.60 -8.58 3.40
N SER A 122 -23.42 -8.85 2.37
CA SER A 122 -22.98 -8.69 0.96
C SER A 122 -22.90 -7.21 0.54
N GLU A 123 -22.23 -6.92 -0.58
CA GLU A 123 -22.15 -5.54 -1.10
C GLU A 123 -23.55 -4.97 -1.42
N GLU A 124 -24.47 -5.78 -1.95
CA GLU A 124 -25.84 -5.36 -2.25
C GLU A 124 -26.63 -5.04 -0.98
N GLU A 125 -26.47 -5.86 0.08
CA GLU A 125 -27.09 -5.61 1.38
C GLU A 125 -26.53 -4.33 2.02
N LEU A 126 -25.22 -4.12 1.94
CA LEU A 126 -24.56 -2.89 2.37
C LEU A 126 -25.18 -1.66 1.70
N GLN A 127 -25.38 -1.69 0.37
CA GLN A 127 -25.99 -0.58 -0.35
C GLN A 127 -27.43 -0.28 0.14
N LEU A 128 -28.21 -1.32 0.47
CA LEU A 128 -29.56 -1.14 1.01
C LEU A 128 -29.57 -0.40 2.36
N HIS A 129 -28.55 -0.58 3.20
CA HIS A 129 -28.43 0.14 4.47
C HIS A 129 -28.18 1.66 4.32
N PHE A 130 -27.84 2.14 3.12
CA PHE A 130 -27.66 3.57 2.80
C PHE A 130 -28.86 4.21 2.09
N THR A 131 -29.85 3.42 1.67
CA THR A 131 -30.97 3.88 0.81
C THR A 131 -32.30 4.04 1.54
N TYR A 132 -32.37 3.73 2.84
CA TYR A 132 -33.63 3.78 3.58
C TYR A 132 -34.13 5.22 3.79
N GLU A 133 -35.28 5.53 3.22
CA GLU A 133 -36.11 6.70 3.55
C GLU A 133 -37.50 6.24 3.98
N GLU A 134 -38.03 6.80 5.08
CA GLU A 134 -39.41 6.55 5.51
C GLU A 134 -40.37 7.13 4.47
N LYS A 135 -40.87 6.28 3.57
CA LYS A 135 -41.82 6.71 2.52
C LYS A 135 -43.18 7.04 3.15
N LEU A 136 -43.50 8.33 3.23
CA LEU A 136 -44.87 8.79 3.44
C LEU A 136 -45.77 8.25 2.30
N PRO A 137 -46.98 7.73 2.59
CA PRO A 137 -47.89 7.25 1.55
C PRO A 137 -48.27 8.39 0.60
N GLY A 138 -47.82 8.32 -0.67
CA GLY A 138 -48.23 9.26 -1.73
C GLY A 138 -47.11 10.04 -2.41
N THR A 139 -45.85 9.89 -1.99
CA THR A 139 -44.70 10.54 -2.64
C THR A 139 -44.10 9.61 -3.70
N TYR A 140 -44.28 9.93 -4.99
CA TYR A 140 -43.53 9.30 -6.07
C TYR A 140 -42.09 9.81 -6.01
N SER A 141 -41.12 8.91 -5.80
CA SER A 141 -39.71 9.27 -5.62
C SER A 141 -39.14 9.88 -6.90
N SER A 142 -38.58 11.09 -6.79
CA SER A 142 -37.44 11.49 -7.61
C SER A 142 -36.29 10.51 -7.38
N ASP A 143 -35.42 10.33 -8.38
CA ASP A 143 -34.24 9.46 -8.34
C ASP A 143 -33.62 9.41 -6.94
N SER A 144 -33.65 8.24 -6.28
CA SER A 144 -33.05 8.07 -4.96
C SER A 144 -31.54 8.27 -5.08
N GLU A 145 -31.01 9.34 -4.48
CA GLU A 145 -29.58 9.60 -4.45
C GLU A 145 -28.83 8.44 -3.77
N ASP A 146 -27.80 7.91 -4.44
CA ASP A 146 -27.00 6.82 -3.91
C ASP A 146 -26.02 7.38 -2.85
N LEU A 147 -26.47 7.36 -1.59
CA LEU A 147 -25.74 7.95 -0.47
C LEU A 147 -24.36 7.30 -0.22
N LEU A 148 -24.20 6.03 -0.57
CA LEU A 148 -22.92 5.34 -0.47
C LEU A 148 -21.94 5.87 -1.54
N GLU A 149 -22.43 6.10 -2.76
CA GLU A 149 -21.64 6.74 -3.82
C GLU A 149 -21.27 8.19 -3.46
N GLU A 150 -22.19 8.95 -2.85
CA GLU A 150 -21.89 10.31 -2.35
C GLU A 150 -20.84 10.29 -1.23
N LEU A 151 -20.92 9.34 -0.30
CA LEU A 151 -19.91 9.14 0.74
C LEU A 151 -18.53 8.91 0.13
N LEU A 152 -18.40 7.97 -0.81
CA LEU A 152 -17.12 7.69 -1.48
C LEU A 152 -16.58 8.90 -2.25
N CYS A 153 -17.44 9.60 -2.98
CA CYS A 153 -17.06 10.83 -3.67
C CYS A 153 -16.55 11.88 -2.66
N SER A 154 -17.21 12.02 -1.51
CA SER A 154 -16.78 12.92 -0.44
C SER A 154 -15.45 12.51 0.18
N LEU A 155 -15.19 11.21 0.38
CA LEU A 155 -13.88 10.72 0.85
C LEU A 155 -12.77 11.07 -0.14
N ILE A 156 -12.99 10.87 -1.44
CA ILE A 156 -12.03 11.24 -2.48
C ILE A 156 -11.76 12.75 -2.44
N GLN A 157 -12.82 13.56 -2.37
CA GLN A 157 -12.69 15.02 -2.24
C GLN A 157 -11.95 15.43 -0.96
N LEU A 158 -12.19 14.77 0.17
CA LEU A 158 -11.45 15.04 1.40
C LEU A 158 -9.96 14.78 1.23
N ILE A 159 -9.59 13.70 0.53
CA ILE A 159 -8.20 13.37 0.23
C ILE A 159 -7.59 14.41 -0.72
N THR A 160 -8.32 14.83 -1.76
CA THR A 160 -7.76 15.63 -2.86
C THR A 160 -7.87 17.15 -2.69
N ASP A 161 -8.83 17.63 -1.92
CA ASP A 161 -9.23 19.04 -1.88
C ASP A 161 -8.95 19.68 -0.52
N THR A 162 -8.80 18.87 0.54
CA THR A 162 -8.43 19.36 1.86
C THR A 162 -6.95 19.74 1.89
N PRO A 163 -6.59 20.98 2.27
CA PRO A 163 -5.19 21.33 2.44
C PRO A 163 -4.59 20.52 3.60
N LEU A 164 -3.40 19.97 3.39
CA LEU A 164 -2.68 19.24 4.42
C LEU A 164 -2.02 20.22 5.39
N LEU A 165 -2.61 20.33 6.58
CA LEU A 165 -2.22 21.17 7.72
C LEU A 165 -2.23 20.30 8.97
N ASP A 166 -1.57 20.73 10.05
CA ASP A 166 -1.57 20.01 11.33
C ASP A 166 -2.99 19.66 11.81
N ILE A 167 -3.92 20.61 11.67
CA ILE A 167 -5.31 20.45 12.10
C ILE A 167 -6.14 19.49 11.22
N THR A 168 -5.74 19.29 9.97
CA THR A 168 -6.42 18.43 8.99
C THR A 168 -5.67 17.13 8.73
N TYR A 169 -4.49 16.91 9.32
CA TYR A 169 -3.69 15.71 9.12
C TYR A 169 -4.47 14.42 9.41
N GLU A 170 -5.10 14.36 10.59
CA GLU A 170 -5.86 13.19 11.03
C GLU A 170 -7.07 12.91 10.13
N ILE A 171 -7.75 13.94 9.60
CA ILE A 171 -8.89 13.72 8.70
C ILE A 171 -8.44 13.14 7.36
N SER A 172 -7.24 13.51 6.87
CA SER A 172 -6.67 12.91 5.66
C SER A 172 -6.29 11.45 5.87
N VAL A 173 -5.69 11.11 7.02
CA VAL A 173 -5.35 9.73 7.38
C VAL A 173 -6.62 8.88 7.50
N GLU A 174 -7.64 9.38 8.20
CA GLU A 174 -8.91 8.67 8.38
C GLU A 174 -9.68 8.53 7.06
N ALA A 175 -9.68 9.53 6.18
CA ALA A 175 -10.33 9.43 4.86
C ALA A 175 -9.70 8.35 3.98
N ILE A 176 -8.36 8.23 3.99
CA ILE A 176 -7.65 7.15 3.29
C ILE A 176 -7.98 5.79 3.93
N SER A 177 -8.02 5.73 5.26
CA SER A 177 -8.34 4.50 5.98
C SER A 177 -9.77 4.03 5.69
N ALA A 178 -10.75 4.94 5.64
CA ALA A 178 -12.12 4.64 5.25
C ALA A 178 -12.23 4.12 3.82
N MET A 179 -11.45 4.67 2.88
CA MET A 179 -11.36 4.15 1.50
C MET A 179 -10.78 2.73 1.45
N ILE A 180 -9.73 2.44 2.22
CA ILE A 180 -9.14 1.09 2.32
C ILE A 180 -10.14 0.12 2.93
N VAL A 181 -10.84 0.52 4.01
CA VAL A 181 -11.90 -0.28 4.63
C VAL A 181 -13.00 -0.59 3.63
N PHE A 182 -13.46 0.39 2.87
CA PHE A 182 -14.47 0.18 1.83
C PHE A 182 -14.03 -0.87 0.79
N LEU A 183 -12.77 -0.78 0.35
CA LEU A 183 -12.20 -1.71 -0.64
C LEU A 183 -11.87 -3.10 -0.06
N SER A 184 -11.93 -3.27 1.27
CA SER A 184 -11.53 -4.50 1.96
C SER A 184 -12.46 -5.69 1.73
N CYS A 185 -13.58 -5.51 0.99
CA CYS A 185 -14.45 -6.60 0.58
C CYS A 185 -13.69 -7.77 -0.08
N GLN A 186 -12.61 -7.46 -0.80
CA GLN A 186 -11.73 -8.45 -1.43
C GLN A 186 -11.05 -9.40 -0.44
N LEU A 187 -10.79 -8.99 0.82
CA LEU A 187 -10.16 -9.85 1.84
C LEU A 187 -11.03 -11.05 2.22
N PHE A 188 -12.36 -10.89 2.15
CA PHE A 188 -13.34 -11.88 2.57
C PHE A 188 -13.76 -12.83 1.44
N HIS A 189 -13.12 -12.72 0.28
CA HIS A 189 -13.36 -13.57 -0.88
C HIS A 189 -12.08 -14.31 -1.26
N LYS A 190 -12.20 -15.62 -1.48
CA LYS A 190 -11.09 -16.46 -1.94
C LYS A 190 -10.68 -16.15 -3.39
N GLU A 191 -11.65 -15.78 -4.23
CA GLU A 191 -11.43 -15.46 -5.64
C GLU A 191 -11.29 -13.94 -5.83
N VAL A 192 -10.57 -13.55 -6.88
CA VAL A 192 -10.45 -12.14 -7.29
C VAL A 192 -11.82 -11.62 -7.76
N LEU A 193 -12.28 -10.53 -7.15
CA LEU A 193 -13.54 -9.88 -7.49
C LEU A 193 -13.39 -9.10 -8.79
N ARG A 194 -14.00 -9.59 -9.87
CA ARG A 194 -14.02 -8.92 -11.19
C ARG A 194 -15.18 -7.94 -11.36
N GLN A 195 -16.20 -8.07 -10.53
CA GLN A 195 -17.36 -7.19 -10.49
C GLN A 195 -17.69 -6.95 -9.03
N SER A 196 -17.71 -5.69 -8.64
CA SER A 196 -18.05 -5.28 -7.28
C SER A 196 -18.67 -3.88 -7.30
N ILE A 197 -19.35 -3.51 -6.24
CA ILE A 197 -19.91 -2.15 -6.09
C ILE A 197 -18.78 -1.10 -6.18
N SER A 198 -17.58 -1.44 -5.69
CA SER A 198 -16.39 -0.60 -5.83
C SER A 198 -16.05 -0.29 -7.29
N HIS A 199 -16.15 -1.27 -8.21
CA HIS A 199 -15.92 -1.03 -9.64
C HIS A 199 -16.94 -0.05 -10.22
N LYS A 200 -18.22 -0.21 -9.86
CA LYS A 200 -19.29 0.68 -10.32
C LYS A 200 -19.01 2.13 -9.92
N TYR A 201 -18.78 2.38 -8.63
CA TYR A 201 -18.62 3.75 -8.13
C TYR A 201 -17.30 4.39 -8.55
N LEU A 202 -16.19 3.65 -8.48
CA LEU A 202 -14.86 4.21 -8.71
C LEU A 202 -14.44 4.27 -10.18
N MET A 203 -15.02 3.45 -11.06
CA MET A 203 -14.63 3.38 -12.48
C MET A 203 -15.68 3.95 -13.45
N GLN A 204 -16.93 4.10 -13.03
CA GLN A 204 -18.02 4.56 -13.91
C GLN A 204 -18.85 5.71 -13.31
N GLY A 205 -18.81 5.88 -11.99
CA GLY A 205 -19.63 6.85 -11.26
C GLY A 205 -19.08 8.28 -11.20
N PRO A 206 -19.71 9.14 -10.38
CA PRO A 206 -19.28 10.52 -10.10
C PRO A 206 -17.86 10.65 -9.54
N CYS A 207 -17.26 9.55 -9.09
CA CYS A 207 -15.88 9.51 -8.62
C CYS A 207 -14.85 9.56 -9.78
N LEU A 208 -15.20 9.09 -10.98
CA LEU A 208 -14.28 8.95 -12.12
C LEU A 208 -13.53 10.25 -12.52
N PRO A 209 -14.13 11.45 -12.49
CA PRO A 209 -13.42 12.70 -12.79
C PRO A 209 -12.26 13.00 -11.82
N TYR A 210 -12.27 12.43 -10.61
CA TYR A 210 -11.25 12.67 -9.59
C TYR A 210 -10.02 11.77 -9.73
N THR A 211 -10.04 10.75 -10.60
CA THR A 211 -8.97 9.74 -10.74
C THR A 211 -7.56 10.36 -10.80
N SER A 212 -7.30 11.29 -11.73
CA SER A 212 -5.97 11.91 -11.85
C SER A 212 -5.56 12.64 -10.59
N LYS A 213 -6.51 13.34 -9.96
CA LYS A 213 -6.27 14.15 -8.77
C LYS A 213 -6.00 13.25 -7.56
N LEU A 214 -6.72 12.14 -7.43
CA LEU A 214 -6.52 11.15 -6.37
C LEU A 214 -5.15 10.50 -6.49
N VAL A 215 -4.83 9.90 -7.65
CA VAL A 215 -3.52 9.25 -7.88
C VAL A 215 -2.37 10.23 -7.65
N LYS A 216 -2.49 11.46 -8.18
CA LYS A 216 -1.52 12.53 -7.97
C LYS A 216 -1.34 12.83 -6.48
N THR A 217 -2.43 12.99 -5.73
CA THR A 217 -2.39 13.34 -4.30
C THR A 217 -1.78 12.23 -3.45
N LEU A 218 -2.14 10.97 -3.71
CA LEU A 218 -1.56 9.81 -3.00
C LEU A 218 -0.05 9.71 -3.26
N LEU A 219 0.40 9.91 -4.50
CA LEU A 219 1.83 9.99 -4.82
C LEU A 219 2.51 11.19 -4.16
N TYR A 220 1.86 12.35 -4.05
CA TYR A 220 2.41 13.50 -3.33
C TYR A 220 2.58 13.22 -1.84
N ASN A 221 1.60 12.57 -1.20
CA ASN A 221 1.71 12.18 0.20
C ASN A 221 2.87 11.21 0.42
N PHE A 222 3.04 10.22 -0.47
CA PHE A 222 4.19 9.35 -0.49
C PHE A 222 5.51 10.12 -0.65
N ILE A 223 5.59 11.08 -1.58
CA ILE A 223 6.81 11.87 -1.83
C ILE A 223 7.14 12.80 -0.66
N ARG A 224 6.15 13.43 -0.04
CA ARG A 224 6.37 14.45 1.02
C ARG A 224 6.79 13.83 2.35
N GLN A 225 6.41 12.57 2.61
CA GLN A 225 6.72 11.87 3.86
C GLN A 225 6.37 12.68 5.12
N GLU A 226 5.22 13.38 5.11
CA GLU A 226 4.86 14.28 6.21
C GLU A 226 4.68 13.54 7.53
N LYS A 227 5.41 14.03 8.53
CA LYS A 227 5.34 13.53 9.90
C LYS A 227 4.03 13.96 10.54
N PRO A 228 3.48 13.14 11.46
CA PRO A 228 2.31 13.53 12.21
C PRO A 228 2.60 14.79 13.04
N PRO A 229 1.60 15.67 13.24
CA PRO A 229 1.78 16.88 14.01
C PRO A 229 2.19 16.56 15.45
N PRO A 230 3.02 17.40 16.09
CA PRO A 230 3.54 17.09 17.41
C PRO A 230 2.40 17.01 18.45
N PRO A 231 2.57 16.15 19.45
CA PRO A 231 1.61 16.03 20.53
C PRO A 231 1.48 17.36 21.29
N GLY A 232 0.28 17.94 21.26
CA GLY A 232 -0.01 19.24 21.88
C GLY A 232 -0.45 20.35 20.92
N THR A 233 -0.29 20.19 19.61
CA THR A 233 -0.69 21.20 18.60
C THR A 233 -2.22 21.32 18.44
N HIS A 234 -2.96 20.33 18.97
CA HIS A 234 -4.43 20.36 19.11
C HIS A 234 -4.90 20.91 20.47
N VAL A 235 -4.00 21.39 21.33
CA VAL A 235 -4.36 21.88 22.65
C VAL A 235 -4.79 23.33 22.53
N PHE A 236 -6.09 23.53 22.75
CA PHE A 236 -6.78 24.81 22.92
C PHE A 236 -5.87 25.88 23.56
N PRO A 237 -5.68 27.05 22.92
CA PRO A 237 -5.05 28.17 23.60
C PRO A 237 -5.94 28.58 24.78
N GLN A 238 -5.37 28.61 25.99
CA GLN A 238 -6.00 29.20 27.17
C GLN A 238 -6.35 30.66 26.88
N GLN A 239 -7.62 30.97 26.61
CA GLN A 239 -8.11 32.33 26.79
C GLN A 239 -8.53 32.48 28.25
N SER A 240 -7.64 33.11 29.01
CA SER A 240 -7.94 33.63 30.33
C SER A 240 -8.82 34.88 30.18
N ASP A 241 -10.14 34.72 30.26
CA ASP A 241 -10.96 35.64 31.05
C ASP A 241 -12.38 35.12 31.31
N GLY A 242 -12.70 34.94 32.59
CA GLY A 242 -14.03 35.14 33.17
C GLY A 242 -15.23 34.31 32.69
N GLY A 243 -15.42 33.11 33.27
CA GLY A 243 -16.77 32.62 33.62
C GLY A 243 -17.35 31.49 32.76
N GLY A 244 -17.03 30.23 33.09
CA GLY A 244 -17.69 29.04 32.55
C GLY A 244 -17.19 27.76 33.23
N LEU A 245 -17.90 27.32 34.27
CA LEU A 245 -17.52 26.27 35.23
C LEU A 245 -17.58 24.82 34.68
N LEU A 246 -17.05 24.50 33.48
CA LEU A 246 -17.12 23.12 32.94
C LEU A 246 -15.92 22.63 32.09
N TYR A 247 -14.80 23.37 31.99
CA TYR A 247 -13.66 22.96 31.14
C TYR A 247 -12.33 22.95 31.88
N GLY A 248 -12.15 22.02 32.82
CA GLY A 248 -10.89 21.96 33.54
C GLY A 248 -10.65 20.72 34.37
N LEU A 249 -10.70 19.51 33.78
CA LEU A 249 -10.18 18.29 34.44
C LEU A 249 -9.60 17.22 33.50
N ALA A 250 -9.34 17.50 32.22
CA ALA A 250 -8.89 16.47 31.25
C ALA A 250 -7.54 16.79 30.58
N SER A 251 -6.57 17.33 31.32
CA SER A 251 -5.22 17.59 30.82
C SER A 251 -4.18 17.06 31.81
N GLY A 252 -3.35 16.11 31.38
CA GLY A 252 -2.22 15.65 32.19
C GLY A 252 -1.51 14.38 31.75
N VAL A 253 -2.07 13.54 30.88
CA VAL A 253 -1.40 12.27 30.48
C VAL A 253 -1.53 11.94 28.99
N ALA A 254 -2.09 12.85 28.19
CA ALA A 254 -2.15 12.64 26.75
C ALA A 254 -0.74 12.82 26.19
N THR A 255 -0.29 11.83 25.41
CA THR A 255 0.85 11.88 24.48
C THR A 255 2.29 11.76 25.00
N GLY A 256 2.50 11.11 26.15
CA GLY A 256 3.83 10.94 26.75
C GLY A 256 4.69 9.73 26.32
N LEU A 257 4.55 9.15 25.11
CA LEU A 257 5.33 7.94 24.74
C LEU A 257 6.10 7.97 23.41
N TRP A 258 5.99 9.00 22.58
CA TRP A 258 6.83 9.10 21.36
C TRP A 258 8.30 9.47 21.65
N THR A 259 8.69 9.70 22.91
CA THR A 259 10.03 10.21 23.28
C THR A 259 10.92 9.20 24.02
N VAL A 260 10.50 7.94 24.27
CA VAL A 260 11.29 7.01 25.12
C VAL A 260 12.24 6.07 24.35
N PHE A 261 12.29 6.08 23.00
CA PHE A 261 13.23 5.23 22.26
C PHE A 261 14.54 5.88 21.76
N THR A 262 14.90 7.09 22.21
CA THR A 262 16.17 7.74 21.83
C THR A 262 17.16 7.99 22.97
N LEU A 263 17.09 7.25 24.09
CA LEU A 263 18.18 7.29 25.08
C LEU A 263 18.39 5.96 25.84
N GLY A 264 19.35 5.16 25.36
CA GLY A 264 20.25 4.32 26.17
C GLY A 264 19.70 3.00 26.74
N GLY A 265 19.99 1.88 26.07
CA GLY A 265 19.85 0.54 26.63
C GLY A 265 20.52 -0.52 25.77
N VAL A 266 21.67 -1.01 26.21
CA VAL A 266 22.48 -2.03 25.55
C VAL A 266 21.72 -3.37 25.49
N GLY A 267 21.47 -3.86 24.27
CA GLY A 267 21.25 -5.30 23.99
C GLY A 267 19.80 -5.80 24.04
N SER A 268 19.08 -5.71 22.92
CA SER A 268 18.28 -6.82 22.36
C SER A 268 17.61 -6.41 21.03
N LYS A 269 17.77 -7.30 20.04
CA LYS A 269 17.04 -7.51 18.76
C LYS A 269 16.38 -6.31 18.06
N ALA A 270 16.79 -6.10 16.81
CA ALA A 270 16.29 -5.13 15.85
C ALA A 270 14.75 -5.01 15.85
N ALA A 271 14.27 -3.83 16.24
CA ALA A 271 12.91 -3.39 15.99
C ALA A 271 12.78 -3.01 14.50
N SER A 272 11.62 -3.30 13.92
CA SER A 272 11.20 -2.85 12.59
C SER A 272 11.44 -1.34 12.41
N PRO A 273 11.71 -0.85 11.20
CA PRO A 273 11.76 0.60 10.98
C PRO A 273 10.38 1.17 11.30
N GLU A 274 10.27 1.87 12.43
CA GLU A 274 9.08 2.61 12.85
C GLU A 274 8.64 3.50 11.69
N LEU A 275 7.39 3.33 11.26
CA LEU A 275 6.80 4.06 10.15
C LEU A 275 6.77 5.56 10.50
N THR A 276 7.72 6.33 9.99
CA THR A 276 7.89 7.74 10.38
C THR A 276 6.76 8.65 9.91
N SER A 277 5.94 8.19 8.96
CA SER A 277 4.94 8.98 8.24
C SER A 277 3.70 8.13 7.86
N PRO A 278 2.70 7.99 8.77
CA PRO A 278 1.55 7.10 8.55
C PRO A 278 0.70 7.50 7.33
N LEU A 279 0.54 8.81 7.10
CA LEU A 279 -0.18 9.32 5.92
C LEU A 279 0.47 8.86 4.60
N ALA A 280 1.80 8.90 4.52
CA ALA A 280 2.55 8.50 3.32
C ALA A 280 2.39 7.00 3.04
N ASN A 281 2.51 6.16 4.08
CA ASN A 281 2.32 4.73 3.94
C ASN A 281 0.87 4.35 3.59
N GLN A 282 -0.12 4.91 4.29
CA GLN A 282 -1.52 4.66 3.97
C GLN A 282 -1.89 5.12 2.56
N SER A 283 -1.35 6.26 2.12
CA SER A 283 -1.54 6.75 0.75
C SER A 283 -0.97 5.78 -0.28
N LEU A 284 0.22 5.23 0.00
CA LEU A 284 0.86 4.23 -0.87
C LEU A 284 0.06 2.93 -0.92
N LEU A 285 -0.42 2.44 0.21
CA LEU A 285 -1.26 1.25 0.29
C LEU A 285 -2.57 1.43 -0.50
N LEU A 286 -3.29 2.54 -0.30
CA LEU A 286 -4.49 2.84 -1.06
C LEU A 286 -4.21 2.95 -2.56
N LEU A 287 -3.10 3.61 -2.95
CA LEU A 287 -2.69 3.69 -4.36
C LEU A 287 -2.47 2.30 -4.96
N LEU A 288 -1.77 1.41 -4.26
CA LEU A 288 -1.52 0.05 -4.71
C LEU A 288 -2.81 -0.76 -4.85
N VAL A 289 -3.77 -0.59 -3.93
CA VAL A 289 -5.10 -1.23 -4.05
C VAL A 289 -5.82 -0.71 -5.29
N LEU A 290 -5.92 0.60 -5.46
CA LEU A 290 -6.64 1.23 -6.60
C LEU A 290 -6.04 0.83 -7.95
N VAL A 291 -4.70 0.84 -8.07
CA VAL A 291 -3.98 0.47 -9.30
C VAL A 291 -4.14 -1.01 -9.63
N ASN A 292 -4.38 -1.88 -8.64
CA ASN A 292 -4.54 -3.31 -8.82
C ASN A 292 -5.99 -3.79 -8.82
N LEU A 293 -6.98 -2.89 -8.81
CA LEU A 293 -8.35 -3.25 -9.17
C LEU A 293 -8.38 -3.90 -10.56
N THR A 294 -9.19 -4.93 -10.71
CA THR A 294 -9.37 -5.62 -11.99
C THR A 294 -10.01 -4.71 -13.02
N ASP A 295 -9.74 -4.98 -14.29
CA ASP A 295 -10.47 -4.33 -15.38
C ASP A 295 -11.92 -4.82 -15.39
N ALA A 296 -12.86 -3.90 -15.62
CA ALA A 296 -14.21 -4.27 -15.98
C ALA A 296 -14.26 -4.69 -17.46
N PRO A 297 -15.21 -5.55 -17.90
CA PRO A 297 -15.21 -6.17 -19.24
C PRO A 297 -14.99 -5.21 -20.41
N ASP A 298 -15.49 -3.98 -20.31
CA ASP A 298 -15.38 -2.95 -21.35
C ASP A 298 -14.64 -1.68 -20.86
N ILE A 299 -14.18 -1.65 -19.60
CA ILE A 299 -13.67 -0.44 -18.95
C ILE A 299 -12.38 -0.76 -18.21
N PRO A 300 -11.22 -0.36 -18.77
CA PRO A 300 -9.93 -0.57 -18.12
C PRO A 300 -9.83 0.24 -16.82
N ASN A 301 -9.01 -0.23 -15.88
CA ASN A 301 -8.77 0.44 -14.60
C ASN A 301 -8.22 1.88 -14.82
N PRO A 302 -8.99 2.94 -14.47
CA PRO A 302 -8.59 4.32 -14.70
C PRO A 302 -7.41 4.76 -13.82
N TYR A 303 -7.23 4.16 -12.64
CA TYR A 303 -6.09 4.43 -11.75
C TYR A 303 -4.79 3.86 -12.32
N ARG A 304 -4.85 2.65 -12.91
CA ARG A 304 -3.73 2.05 -13.64
C ARG A 304 -3.35 2.88 -14.86
N GLN A 305 -4.34 3.38 -15.61
CA GLN A 305 -4.11 4.28 -16.74
C GLN A 305 -3.43 5.60 -16.30
N ALA A 306 -3.85 6.16 -15.17
CA ALA A 306 -3.26 7.37 -14.61
C ALA A 306 -1.78 7.16 -14.23
N VAL A 307 -1.45 6.03 -13.59
CA VAL A 307 -0.06 5.65 -13.25
C VAL A 307 0.79 5.41 -14.50
N THR A 308 0.21 4.83 -15.55
CA THR A 308 0.89 4.54 -16.82
C THR A 308 1.24 5.81 -17.61
N SER A 309 0.47 6.88 -17.45
CA SER A 309 0.49 8.03 -18.37
C SER A 309 1.11 9.31 -17.84
N PHE A 310 1.33 9.45 -16.52
CA PHE A 310 1.86 10.70 -15.97
C PHE A 310 3.30 10.99 -16.43
N LYS A 311 3.62 12.29 -16.49
CA LYS A 311 4.91 12.82 -16.98
C LYS A 311 5.65 13.62 -15.91
N ASN A 312 6.90 13.95 -16.19
CA ASN A 312 7.69 14.85 -15.34
C ASN A 312 7.10 16.26 -15.39
N THR A 313 7.12 17.00 -14.28
CA THR A 313 6.80 18.43 -14.23
C THR A 313 7.68 19.29 -15.15
N GLN A 314 8.86 18.80 -15.51
CA GLN A 314 9.77 19.47 -16.45
C GLN A 314 9.44 19.18 -17.93
N ASP A 315 8.59 18.20 -18.22
CA ASP A 315 8.17 17.88 -19.57
C ASP A 315 6.97 18.75 -19.97
N SER A 316 7.22 19.76 -20.80
CA SER A 316 6.20 20.67 -21.30
C SER A 316 5.45 20.15 -22.53
N SER A 317 5.69 18.91 -22.98
CA SER A 317 4.99 18.34 -24.12
C SER A 317 3.51 18.11 -23.77
N PRO A 318 2.57 18.49 -24.67
CA PRO A 318 1.16 18.32 -24.40
C PRO A 318 0.81 16.83 -24.27
N PHE A 319 -0.19 16.52 -23.45
CA PHE A 319 -0.75 15.17 -23.40
C PHE A 319 -1.56 14.89 -24.67
N PRO A 320 -1.40 13.71 -25.30
CA PRO A 320 -2.28 13.33 -26.40
C PRO A 320 -3.72 13.25 -25.91
N SER A 321 -4.68 13.75 -26.71
CA SER A 321 -6.11 13.73 -26.37
C SER A 321 -6.68 12.31 -26.20
N SER A 322 -6.01 11.30 -26.74
CA SER A 322 -6.38 9.89 -26.61
C SER A 322 -6.03 9.25 -25.27
N VAL A 323 -5.22 9.92 -24.44
CA VAL A 323 -4.77 9.38 -23.15
C VAL A 323 -5.56 10.02 -22.03
N PRO A 324 -6.50 9.29 -21.40
CA PRO A 324 -7.27 9.81 -20.27
C PRO A 324 -6.42 9.86 -19.00
N HIS A 325 -6.95 10.53 -17.98
CA HIS A 325 -6.42 10.54 -16.61
C HIS A 325 -4.95 10.99 -16.45
N THR A 326 -4.52 11.97 -17.24
CA THR A 326 -3.13 12.46 -17.24
C THR A 326 -2.85 13.52 -16.18
N PHE A 327 -1.60 13.57 -15.70
CA PHE A 327 -1.08 14.61 -14.79
C PHE A 327 0.45 14.63 -14.80
N GLN A 328 1.06 15.57 -14.05
CA GLN A 328 2.51 15.70 -13.91
C GLN A 328 2.97 15.56 -12.44
N ILE A 329 4.15 14.96 -12.23
CA ILE A 329 4.85 14.83 -10.95
C ILE A 329 6.34 15.15 -11.11
N ASN A 330 6.96 15.68 -10.06
CA ASN A 330 8.40 15.88 -10.03
C ASN A 330 9.12 14.52 -9.92
N PHE A 331 9.78 14.10 -11.00
CA PHE A 331 10.44 12.79 -11.04
C PHE A 331 11.66 12.71 -10.12
N ASN A 332 12.36 13.82 -9.84
CA ASN A 332 13.50 13.80 -8.93
C ASN A 332 13.06 13.52 -7.49
N SER A 333 11.99 14.16 -7.03
CA SER A 333 11.42 13.90 -5.70
C SER A 333 10.88 12.48 -5.59
N LEU A 334 10.18 11.99 -6.62
CA LEU A 334 9.72 10.60 -6.67
C LEU A 334 10.88 9.60 -6.60
N TYR A 335 11.92 9.80 -7.41
CA TYR A 335 13.11 8.96 -7.44
C TYR A 335 13.83 8.93 -6.08
N THR A 336 14.05 10.10 -5.48
CA THR A 336 14.72 10.22 -4.18
C THR A 336 13.95 9.46 -3.10
N THR A 337 12.62 9.66 -3.05
CA THR A 337 11.75 8.98 -2.08
C THR A 337 11.75 7.46 -2.30
N LEU A 338 11.70 6.99 -3.55
CA LEU A 338 11.78 5.56 -3.85
C LEU A 338 13.11 4.94 -3.38
N CYS A 339 14.23 5.64 -3.55
CA CYS A 339 15.53 5.18 -3.04
C CYS A 339 15.52 5.07 -1.50
N GLU A 340 15.03 6.10 -0.81
CA GLU A 340 14.98 6.16 0.66
C GLU A 340 14.05 5.10 1.27
N GLN A 341 12.94 4.78 0.58
CA GLN A 341 11.91 3.86 1.08
C GLN A 341 12.08 2.42 0.57
N GLN A 342 13.13 2.12 -0.21
CA GLN A 342 13.24 0.86 -0.94
C GLN A 342 13.34 -0.40 -0.06
N THR A 343 13.56 -0.26 1.25
CA THR A 343 13.51 -1.37 2.21
C THR A 343 12.10 -1.88 2.50
N SER A 344 11.07 -1.09 2.16
CA SER A 344 9.65 -1.44 2.28
C SER A 344 9.15 -2.22 1.07
N ASP A 345 8.34 -3.25 1.33
CA ASP A 345 7.67 -4.08 0.33
C ASP A 345 6.74 -3.25 -0.57
N GLN A 346 5.99 -2.31 0.02
CA GLN A 346 5.07 -1.41 -0.70
C GLN A 346 5.83 -0.48 -1.66
N ALA A 347 6.94 0.11 -1.21
CA ALA A 347 7.77 0.97 -2.05
C ALA A 347 8.42 0.18 -3.19
N THR A 348 8.85 -1.05 -2.90
CA THR A 348 9.39 -1.97 -3.91
C THR A 348 8.34 -2.32 -4.97
N LEU A 349 7.10 -2.59 -4.56
CA LEU A 349 6.01 -2.86 -5.49
C LEU A 349 5.67 -1.64 -6.35
N LEU A 350 5.65 -0.44 -5.77
CA LEU A 350 5.47 0.79 -6.55
C LEU A 350 6.60 0.99 -7.57
N LEU A 351 7.86 0.75 -7.18
CA LEU A 351 8.99 0.83 -8.10
C LEU A 351 8.83 -0.14 -9.27
N TYR A 352 8.43 -1.38 -8.99
CA TYR A 352 8.09 -2.36 -10.03
C TYR A 352 7.01 -1.83 -10.97
N THR A 353 5.87 -1.36 -10.43
CA THR A 353 4.74 -0.87 -11.22
C THR A 353 5.18 0.29 -12.13
N LEU A 354 5.97 1.23 -11.61
CA LEU A 354 6.45 2.38 -12.37
C LEU A 354 7.45 2.00 -13.47
N LEU A 355 8.42 1.13 -13.17
CA LEU A 355 9.40 0.67 -14.16
C LEU A 355 8.75 -0.16 -15.27
N HIS A 356 7.78 -1.00 -14.91
CA HIS A 356 7.09 -1.86 -15.86
C HIS A 356 6.13 -1.05 -16.74
N GLN A 357 5.24 -0.25 -16.12
CA GLN A 357 4.09 0.33 -16.80
C GLN A 357 4.32 1.78 -17.28
N ASN A 358 5.12 2.61 -16.58
CA ASN A 358 5.32 4.01 -16.97
C ASN A 358 6.66 4.22 -17.69
N ALA A 359 6.61 4.28 -19.03
CA ALA A 359 7.80 4.46 -19.86
C ALA A 359 8.56 5.78 -19.59
N ASN A 360 7.87 6.85 -19.19
CA ASN A 360 8.49 8.14 -18.87
C ASN A 360 9.37 8.00 -17.62
N VAL A 361 8.83 7.37 -16.57
CA VAL A 361 9.56 7.13 -15.31
C VAL A 361 10.71 6.16 -15.54
N ARG A 362 10.50 5.05 -16.28
CA ARG A 362 11.57 4.11 -16.62
C ARG A 362 12.73 4.81 -17.34
N THR A 363 12.44 5.61 -18.35
CA THR A 363 13.47 6.36 -19.11
C THR A 363 14.23 7.33 -18.20
N TYR A 364 13.52 8.03 -17.32
CA TYR A 364 14.13 8.93 -16.35
C TYR A 364 15.05 8.21 -15.38
N MET A 365 14.62 7.07 -14.83
CA MET A 365 15.40 6.28 -13.88
C MET A 365 16.67 5.71 -14.51
N LEU A 366 16.58 5.17 -15.73
CA LEU A 366 17.74 4.63 -16.45
C LEU A 366 18.77 5.71 -16.83
N ALA A 367 18.34 6.97 -16.91
CA ALA A 367 19.22 8.11 -17.20
C ALA A 367 19.93 8.68 -15.95
N ARG A 368 19.65 8.16 -14.75
CA ARG A 368 20.26 8.63 -13.50
C ARG A 368 21.72 8.22 -13.38
N THR A 369 22.53 9.08 -12.77
CA THR A 369 23.95 8.82 -12.51
C THR A 369 24.22 8.25 -11.13
N ASP A 370 23.25 8.34 -10.22
CA ASP A 370 23.31 7.95 -8.81
C ASP A 370 22.52 6.67 -8.52
N MET A 371 22.49 5.75 -9.49
CA MET A 371 21.69 4.53 -9.42
C MET A 371 22.08 3.57 -8.29
N GLU A 372 23.26 3.72 -7.68
CA GLU A 372 23.63 3.01 -6.47
C GLU A 372 22.63 3.20 -5.34
N ASN A 373 22.01 4.39 -5.22
CA ASN A 373 21.01 4.68 -4.18
C ASN A 373 19.76 3.81 -4.33
N LEU A 374 19.45 3.37 -5.56
CA LEU A 374 18.33 2.49 -5.85
C LEU A 374 18.72 1.01 -5.83
N VAL A 375 19.85 0.67 -6.46
CA VAL A 375 20.27 -0.72 -6.67
C VAL A 375 20.79 -1.34 -5.37
N LEU A 376 21.50 -0.60 -4.52
CA LEU A 376 22.06 -1.15 -3.28
C LEU A 376 20.99 -1.74 -2.33
N PRO A 377 19.90 -1.01 -1.99
CA PRO A 377 18.83 -1.60 -1.19
C PRO A 377 18.21 -2.86 -1.82
N ILE A 378 18.07 -2.90 -3.15
CA ILE A 378 17.55 -4.06 -3.88
C ILE A 378 18.50 -5.26 -3.74
N LEU A 379 19.81 -5.03 -3.82
CA LEU A 379 20.81 -6.08 -3.58
C LEU A 379 20.78 -6.58 -2.13
N GLU A 380 20.56 -5.70 -1.16
CA GLU A 380 20.42 -6.09 0.25
C GLU A 380 19.17 -6.95 0.50
N ILE A 381 18.05 -6.68 -0.18
CA ILE A 381 16.85 -7.53 -0.14
C ILE A 381 17.17 -8.94 -0.64
N LEU A 382 17.85 -9.06 -1.79
CA LEU A 382 18.20 -10.37 -2.37
C LEU A 382 19.27 -11.11 -1.58
N TYR A 383 20.15 -10.37 -0.91
CA TYR A 383 21.20 -10.95 -0.08
C TYR A 383 20.63 -11.57 1.22
N HIS A 384 19.63 -10.93 1.83
CA HIS A 384 18.92 -11.38 3.03
C HIS A 384 17.61 -12.11 2.69
N VAL A 385 17.60 -12.91 1.63
CA VAL A 385 16.41 -13.65 1.14
C VAL A 385 15.72 -14.50 2.21
N GLU A 386 16.44 -14.94 3.25
CA GLU A 386 15.92 -15.74 4.36
C GLU A 386 15.13 -14.95 5.41
N GLU A 387 15.28 -13.63 5.42
CA GLU A 387 14.61 -12.70 6.35
C GLU A 387 13.45 -11.95 5.66
N ARG A 388 13.19 -12.24 4.39
CA ARG A 388 12.24 -11.50 3.54
C ARG A 388 11.11 -12.40 3.08
N ASN A 389 9.92 -11.81 2.90
CA ASN A 389 8.83 -12.48 2.22
C ASN A 389 9.25 -12.85 0.79
N SER A 390 8.88 -14.05 0.34
CA SER A 390 9.11 -14.53 -1.02
C SER A 390 8.63 -13.53 -2.10
N HIS A 391 7.48 -12.88 -1.89
CA HIS A 391 6.96 -11.90 -2.82
C HIS A 391 7.87 -10.67 -2.96
N HIS A 392 8.43 -10.17 -1.85
CA HIS A 392 9.37 -9.05 -1.86
C HIS A 392 10.65 -9.39 -2.62
N VAL A 393 11.16 -10.61 -2.43
CA VAL A 393 12.33 -11.15 -3.14
C VAL A 393 12.06 -11.24 -4.64
N TYR A 394 10.88 -11.72 -5.05
CA TYR A 394 10.51 -11.76 -6.46
C TYR A 394 10.43 -10.37 -7.08
N MET A 395 9.80 -9.40 -6.40
CA MET A 395 9.74 -8.03 -6.89
C MET A 395 11.14 -7.43 -7.07
N ALA A 396 12.02 -7.59 -6.08
CA ALA A 396 13.41 -7.11 -6.17
C ALA A 396 14.15 -7.73 -7.37
N LEU A 397 13.98 -9.02 -7.60
CA LEU A 397 14.62 -9.72 -8.72
C LEU A 397 14.05 -9.32 -10.08
N ILE A 398 12.73 -9.12 -10.19
CA ILE A 398 12.08 -8.63 -11.41
C ILE A 398 12.56 -7.20 -11.73
N ILE A 399 12.70 -6.35 -10.73
CA ILE A 399 13.23 -4.99 -10.91
C ILE A 399 14.67 -5.05 -11.47
N LEU A 400 15.54 -5.91 -10.92
CA LEU A 400 16.87 -6.11 -11.50
C LEU A 400 16.81 -6.63 -12.93
N LEU A 401 15.88 -7.53 -13.25
CA LEU A 401 15.72 -8.02 -14.62
C LEU A 401 15.31 -6.89 -15.59
N ILE A 402 14.37 -6.04 -15.20
CA ILE A 402 13.94 -4.87 -15.98
C ILE A 402 15.11 -3.90 -16.17
N LEU A 403 15.88 -3.60 -15.12
CA LEU A 403 17.01 -2.67 -15.19
C LEU A 403 18.13 -3.23 -16.08
N THR A 404 18.45 -4.52 -15.94
CA THR A 404 19.52 -5.16 -16.74
C THR A 404 19.13 -5.36 -18.21
N GLU A 405 17.87 -5.17 -18.59
CA GLU A 405 17.48 -5.10 -20.00
C GLU A 405 18.16 -3.92 -20.73
N ASP A 406 18.53 -2.84 -20.04
CA ASP A 406 19.19 -1.68 -20.66
C ASP A 406 20.72 -1.81 -20.70
N ASP A 407 21.32 -1.66 -21.88
CA ASP A 407 22.77 -1.75 -22.05
C ASP A 407 23.52 -0.55 -21.46
N GLY A 408 22.87 0.62 -21.40
CA GLY A 408 23.42 1.82 -20.78
C GLY A 408 23.56 1.64 -19.27
N PHE A 409 22.53 1.11 -18.62
CA PHE A 409 22.53 0.67 -17.23
C PHE A 409 23.66 -0.33 -16.98
N ASN A 410 23.71 -1.42 -17.76
CA ASN A 410 24.71 -2.46 -17.57
C ASN A 410 26.14 -1.92 -17.67
N ARG A 411 26.37 -0.97 -18.58
CA ARG A 411 27.65 -0.28 -18.68
C ARG A 411 27.89 0.56 -17.43
N SER A 412 27.00 1.49 -17.09
CA SER A 412 27.21 2.49 -16.03
C SER A 412 27.47 1.87 -14.65
N ILE A 413 26.78 0.80 -14.27
CA ILE A 413 26.97 0.17 -12.95
C ILE A 413 28.38 -0.42 -12.74
N HIS A 414 29.12 -0.73 -13.80
CA HIS A 414 30.51 -1.17 -13.68
C HIS A 414 31.51 -0.01 -13.45
N GLU A 415 31.11 1.24 -13.71
CA GLU A 415 31.90 2.46 -13.41
C GLU A 415 31.67 2.99 -12.00
N VAL A 416 30.53 2.67 -11.38
CA VAL A 416 30.20 3.11 -10.02
C VAL A 416 31.00 2.29 -9.00
N ILE A 417 31.96 2.94 -8.32
CA ILE A 417 32.81 2.31 -7.31
C ILE A 417 32.25 2.56 -5.92
N LEU A 418 31.96 1.46 -5.22
CA LEU A 418 31.46 1.43 -3.86
C LEU A 418 32.59 1.16 -2.88
N LYS A 419 32.49 1.74 -1.69
CA LYS A 419 33.49 1.60 -0.63
C LYS A 419 32.85 0.97 0.60
N ASN A 420 33.57 0.04 1.22
CA ASN A 420 33.24 -0.59 2.51
C ASN A 420 31.81 -1.17 2.57
N ILE A 421 31.56 -2.26 1.84
CA ILE A 421 30.30 -3.00 1.96
C ILE A 421 30.31 -3.79 3.27
N THR A 422 29.45 -3.42 4.22
CA THR A 422 29.44 -3.98 5.58
C THR A 422 28.54 -5.20 5.75
N TRP A 423 27.50 -5.34 4.93
CA TRP A 423 26.51 -6.41 5.05
C TRP A 423 26.91 -7.70 4.30
N TYR A 424 27.85 -7.63 3.36
CA TYR A 424 28.34 -8.81 2.62
C TYR A 424 29.34 -9.60 3.48
N SER A 425 29.00 -10.83 3.86
CA SER A 425 29.70 -11.56 4.92
C SER A 425 30.71 -12.59 4.42
N GLU A 426 30.58 -13.09 3.19
CA GLU A 426 31.49 -14.14 2.68
C GLU A 426 32.90 -13.63 2.41
N ARG A 427 33.08 -12.32 2.27
CA ARG A 427 34.38 -11.67 2.07
C ARG A 427 34.30 -10.19 2.41
N VAL A 428 35.34 -9.63 3.04
CA VAL A 428 35.46 -8.18 3.22
C VAL A 428 35.65 -7.52 1.85
N LEU A 429 34.76 -6.59 1.50
CA LEU A 429 34.78 -5.84 0.24
C LEU A 429 35.07 -4.36 0.52
N THR A 430 36.35 -3.97 0.47
CA THR A 430 36.79 -2.59 0.72
C THR A 430 36.46 -1.66 -0.44
N GLU A 431 36.65 -2.12 -1.68
CA GLU A 431 36.37 -1.37 -2.90
C GLU A 431 35.88 -2.33 -3.98
N ILE A 432 34.69 -2.08 -4.53
CA ILE A 432 34.06 -2.95 -5.53
C ILE A 432 33.13 -2.13 -6.42
N SER A 433 33.05 -2.44 -7.72
CA SER A 433 32.03 -1.80 -8.57
C SER A 433 30.63 -2.32 -8.25
N LEU A 434 29.61 -1.47 -8.38
CA LEU A 434 28.21 -1.87 -8.19
C LEU A 434 27.83 -3.08 -9.07
N GLY A 435 28.30 -3.11 -10.32
CA GLY A 435 28.09 -4.25 -11.21
C GLY A 435 28.78 -5.54 -10.72
N SER A 436 29.98 -5.45 -10.14
CA SER A 436 30.62 -6.63 -9.53
C SER A 436 29.88 -7.12 -8.28
N LEU A 437 29.33 -6.20 -7.47
CA LEU A 437 28.53 -6.54 -6.29
C LEU A 437 27.20 -7.20 -6.68
N LEU A 438 26.51 -6.66 -7.69
CA LEU A 438 25.29 -7.25 -8.24
C LEU A 438 25.53 -8.70 -8.67
N ILE A 439 26.59 -8.97 -9.43
CA ILE A 439 26.97 -10.33 -9.84
C ILE A 439 27.17 -11.23 -8.62
N LEU A 440 27.89 -10.78 -7.59
CA LEU A 440 28.12 -11.56 -6.38
C LEU A 440 26.82 -11.93 -5.66
N VAL A 441 25.91 -10.96 -5.52
CA VAL A 441 24.61 -11.17 -4.88
C VAL A 441 23.76 -12.14 -5.69
N VAL A 442 23.63 -11.95 -7.01
CA VAL A 442 22.84 -12.84 -7.87
C VAL A 442 23.41 -14.27 -7.86
N ILE A 443 24.73 -14.44 -7.87
CA ILE A 443 25.36 -15.78 -7.74
C ILE A 443 25.04 -16.40 -6.38
N ARG A 444 25.11 -15.63 -5.28
CA ARG A 444 24.73 -16.10 -3.94
C ARG A 444 23.26 -16.53 -3.93
N THR A 445 22.35 -15.73 -4.49
CA THR A 445 20.92 -16.03 -4.58
C THR A 445 20.67 -17.33 -5.36
N ILE A 446 21.38 -17.57 -6.49
CA ILE A 446 21.35 -18.84 -7.21
C ILE A 446 21.82 -19.99 -6.31
N GLN A 447 22.96 -19.86 -5.63
CA GLN A 447 23.52 -20.92 -4.79
C GLN A 447 22.60 -21.26 -3.60
N TYR A 448 22.02 -20.24 -2.98
CA TYR A 448 21.03 -20.40 -1.92
C TYR A 448 19.81 -21.18 -2.43
N ASN A 449 19.22 -20.76 -3.54
CA ASN A 449 18.06 -21.42 -4.13
C ASN A 449 18.35 -22.87 -4.55
N MET A 450 19.56 -23.18 -5.06
CA MET A 450 19.95 -24.56 -5.40
C MET A 450 19.95 -25.52 -4.20
N THR A 451 20.16 -25.00 -2.99
CA THR A 451 20.32 -25.82 -1.77
C THR A 451 19.07 -25.84 -0.89
N ARG A 452 18.29 -24.76 -0.88
CA ARG A 452 17.12 -24.60 0.00
C ARG A 452 15.80 -24.82 -0.74
N THR A 453 15.39 -23.83 -1.53
CA THR A 453 14.03 -23.69 -2.08
C THR A 453 13.82 -24.41 -3.41
N ARG A 454 14.88 -24.52 -4.24
CA ARG A 454 14.85 -25.13 -5.58
C ARG A 454 13.78 -24.55 -6.49
N ASP A 455 13.51 -23.26 -6.34
CA ASP A 455 12.51 -22.53 -7.09
C ASP A 455 12.99 -22.29 -8.54
N LYS A 456 12.21 -22.74 -9.52
CA LYS A 456 12.57 -22.61 -10.94
C LYS A 456 12.53 -21.15 -11.41
N TYR A 457 11.55 -20.37 -10.94
CA TYR A 457 11.34 -18.98 -11.33
C TYR A 457 12.51 -18.10 -10.88
N LEU A 458 12.95 -18.27 -9.62
CA LEU A 458 14.10 -17.56 -9.07
C LEU A 458 15.39 -17.86 -9.85
N HIS A 459 15.65 -19.13 -10.20
CA HIS A 459 16.79 -19.48 -11.05
C HIS A 459 16.73 -18.82 -12.43
N THR A 460 15.56 -18.85 -13.06
CA THR A 460 15.36 -18.30 -14.41
C THR A 460 15.64 -16.81 -14.43
N ASN A 461 15.07 -16.04 -13.51
CA ASN A 461 15.26 -14.59 -13.47
C ASN A 461 16.69 -14.19 -13.09
N CYS A 462 17.35 -14.91 -12.16
CA CYS A 462 18.75 -14.64 -11.83
C CYS A 462 19.68 -14.88 -13.03
N LEU A 463 19.50 -15.99 -13.75
CA LEU A 463 20.30 -16.29 -14.94
C LEU A 463 20.00 -15.32 -16.09
N ALA A 464 18.74 -14.91 -16.26
CA ALA A 464 18.35 -13.90 -17.23
C ALA A 464 19.03 -12.55 -16.96
N ALA A 465 19.06 -12.09 -15.71
CA ALA A 465 19.76 -10.87 -15.32
C ALA A 465 21.28 -10.96 -15.58
N LEU A 466 21.93 -12.08 -15.23
CA LEU A 466 23.35 -12.29 -15.53
C LEU A 466 23.63 -12.33 -17.04
N ALA A 467 22.76 -12.98 -17.82
CA ALA A 467 22.90 -13.05 -19.26
C ALA A 467 22.77 -11.66 -19.90
N ASN A 468 21.77 -10.88 -19.49
CA ASN A 468 21.55 -9.51 -19.92
C ASN A 468 22.79 -8.60 -19.72
N MET A 469 23.47 -8.75 -18.59
CA MET A 469 24.67 -7.96 -18.27
C MET A 469 25.94 -8.46 -18.95
N SER A 470 25.98 -9.73 -19.36
CA SER A 470 27.22 -10.43 -19.70
C SER A 470 28.05 -9.77 -20.80
N ALA A 471 27.39 -9.15 -21.79
CA ALA A 471 28.05 -8.43 -22.88
C ALA A 471 28.78 -7.15 -22.43
N GLN A 472 28.43 -6.59 -21.27
CA GLN A 472 28.99 -5.35 -20.74
C GLN A 472 29.93 -5.55 -19.55
N PHE A 473 30.26 -6.81 -19.20
CA PHE A 473 31.21 -7.09 -18.13
C PHE A 473 32.58 -6.48 -18.41
N ARG A 474 33.01 -5.58 -17.53
CA ARG A 474 34.30 -4.88 -17.61
C ARG A 474 34.87 -4.63 -16.22
N SER A 475 36.19 -4.70 -16.12
CA SER A 475 36.93 -4.41 -14.88
C SER A 475 36.34 -5.09 -13.64
N LEU A 476 35.93 -6.35 -13.78
CA LEU A 476 35.30 -7.10 -12.69
C LEU A 476 36.27 -7.25 -11.52
N HIS A 477 35.74 -7.11 -10.31
CA HIS A 477 36.48 -7.44 -9.10
C HIS A 477 36.93 -8.92 -9.15
N GLN A 478 38.19 -9.21 -8.78
CA GLN A 478 38.78 -10.56 -8.90
C GLN A 478 37.91 -11.64 -8.26
N TYR A 479 37.32 -11.34 -7.10
CA TYR A 479 36.40 -12.24 -6.41
C TYR A 479 35.12 -12.55 -7.21
N ALA A 480 34.54 -11.54 -7.87
CA ALA A 480 33.34 -11.73 -8.69
C ALA A 480 33.66 -12.62 -9.90
N ALA A 481 34.78 -12.36 -10.59
CA ALA A 481 35.26 -13.21 -11.68
C ALA A 481 35.46 -14.67 -11.22
N GLN A 482 36.10 -14.89 -10.07
CA GLN A 482 36.27 -16.22 -9.50
C GLN A 482 34.93 -16.91 -9.20
N ARG A 483 33.95 -16.18 -8.67
CA ARG A 483 32.61 -16.72 -8.35
C ARG A 483 31.82 -17.10 -9.61
N ILE A 484 31.95 -16.35 -10.70
CA ILE A 484 31.36 -16.72 -12.01
C ILE A 484 31.92 -18.07 -12.48
N ILE A 485 33.25 -18.22 -12.50
CA ILE A 485 33.90 -19.48 -12.93
C ILE A 485 33.51 -20.65 -12.02
N SER A 486 33.40 -20.39 -10.71
CA SER A 486 32.97 -21.41 -9.74
C SER A 486 31.52 -21.85 -9.99
N LEU A 487 30.62 -20.92 -10.27
CA LEU A 487 29.23 -21.21 -10.60
C LEU A 487 29.14 -22.02 -11.91
N PHE A 488 29.86 -21.60 -12.96
CA PHE A 488 29.91 -22.33 -14.22
C PHE A 488 30.38 -23.78 -14.00
N SER A 489 31.50 -23.99 -13.30
CA SER A 489 32.00 -25.33 -12.98
C SER A 489 30.97 -26.19 -12.24
N LEU A 490 30.26 -25.62 -11.28
CA LEU A 490 29.19 -26.30 -10.55
C LEU A 490 28.03 -26.72 -11.46
N LEU A 491 27.55 -25.80 -12.30
CA LEU A 491 26.45 -26.05 -13.23
C LEU A 491 26.84 -27.06 -14.31
N SER A 492 28.05 -26.98 -14.87
CA SER A 492 28.55 -27.96 -15.84
C SER A 492 28.62 -29.37 -15.25
N LYS A 493 29.12 -29.53 -14.01
CA LYS A 493 29.14 -30.83 -13.33
C LYS A 493 27.74 -31.39 -13.12
N LYS A 494 26.77 -30.54 -12.72
CA LYS A 494 25.37 -30.96 -12.57
C LYS A 494 24.75 -31.34 -13.91
N HIS A 495 24.97 -30.54 -14.95
CA HIS A 495 24.47 -30.81 -16.30
C HIS A 495 25.00 -32.14 -16.82
N ASN A 496 26.31 -32.38 -16.73
CA ASN A 496 26.92 -33.64 -17.16
C ASN A 496 26.35 -34.84 -16.39
N LYS A 497 26.14 -34.71 -15.07
CA LYS A 497 25.52 -35.77 -14.26
C LYS A 497 24.09 -36.08 -14.71
N VAL A 498 23.28 -35.05 -15.00
CA VAL A 498 21.91 -35.22 -15.49
C VAL A 498 21.91 -35.81 -16.90
N LEU A 499 22.83 -35.38 -17.77
CA LEU A 499 22.99 -35.92 -19.11
C LEU A 499 23.41 -37.40 -19.07
N GLU A 500 24.34 -37.79 -18.20
CA GLU A 500 24.72 -39.18 -17.97
C GLU A 500 23.53 -40.02 -17.49
N GLN A 501 22.74 -39.52 -16.54
CA GLN A 501 21.54 -40.18 -16.05
C GLN A 501 20.49 -40.34 -17.15
N ALA A 502 20.20 -39.29 -17.91
CA ALA A 502 19.29 -39.32 -19.05
C ALA A 502 19.75 -40.32 -20.12
N THR A 503 21.05 -40.31 -20.44
CA THR A 503 21.67 -41.26 -21.39
C THR A 503 21.59 -42.70 -20.88
N GLN A 504 21.76 -42.94 -19.58
CA GLN A 504 21.64 -44.27 -18.97
C GLN A 504 20.19 -44.77 -18.99
N SER A 505 19.19 -43.91 -18.74
CA SER A 505 17.77 -44.26 -18.88
C SER A 505 17.35 -44.52 -20.33
N LEU A 506 17.93 -43.78 -21.29
CA LEU A 506 17.70 -43.98 -22.73
C LEU A 506 18.41 -45.23 -23.26
N ARG A 507 19.54 -45.65 -22.68
CA ARG A 507 20.22 -46.91 -23.04
C ARG A 507 19.42 -48.18 -22.72
N GLY A 508 18.29 -48.09 -22.01
CA GLY A 508 17.28 -49.15 -21.91
C GLY A 508 16.35 -49.27 -23.14
N SER A 509 16.43 -48.33 -24.09
CA SER A 509 15.65 -48.26 -25.34
C SER A 509 16.59 -47.93 -26.51
N LEU A 510 17.21 -48.97 -27.04
CA LEU A 510 18.01 -49.09 -28.28
C LEU A 510 18.73 -47.87 -28.92
N SER A 511 20.06 -48.06 -29.00
CA SER A 511 21.02 -47.78 -30.09
C SER A 511 20.94 -46.53 -30.97
N SER A 512 21.99 -45.71 -30.80
CA SER A 512 22.80 -44.99 -31.80
C SER A 512 22.15 -43.93 -32.69
N SER A 513 22.63 -42.69 -32.56
CA SER A 513 23.08 -41.89 -33.71
C SER A 513 24.08 -40.83 -33.25
N ASP A 514 25.30 -40.87 -33.81
CA ASP A 514 26.21 -39.73 -33.81
C ASP A 514 25.64 -38.65 -34.73
N VAL A 515 25.05 -37.61 -34.14
CA VAL A 515 24.64 -36.40 -34.85
C VAL A 515 25.73 -35.36 -34.62
N PRO A 516 26.35 -34.78 -35.67
CA PRO A 516 27.30 -33.69 -35.50
C PRO A 516 26.60 -32.51 -34.83
N LEU A 517 27.22 -31.94 -33.79
CA LEU A 517 26.78 -30.71 -33.16
C LEU A 517 26.66 -29.62 -34.23
N PRO A 518 25.46 -29.04 -34.45
CA PRO A 518 25.29 -27.89 -35.34
C PRO A 518 26.21 -26.76 -34.88
N ASP A 519 26.75 -26.02 -35.84
CA ASP A 519 27.49 -24.78 -35.61
C ASP A 519 26.50 -23.73 -35.10
N TYR A 520 26.14 -23.83 -33.81
CA TYR A 520 25.22 -22.92 -33.15
C TYR A 520 25.95 -21.59 -32.98
N LYS A 521 25.66 -20.64 -33.89
CA LYS A 521 25.79 -19.23 -33.52
C LYS A 521 24.87 -19.00 -32.33
N PHE A 522 25.45 -18.90 -31.14
CA PHE A 522 24.70 -18.51 -29.96
C PHE A 522 24.15 -17.11 -30.22
N PRO A 523 22.82 -16.93 -30.29
CA PRO A 523 22.24 -15.60 -30.40
C PRO A 523 22.67 -14.79 -29.16
N GLU A 524 22.79 -13.48 -29.32
CA GLU A 524 22.90 -12.61 -28.15
C GLU A 524 21.69 -12.85 -27.24
N LEU A 525 21.96 -13.40 -26.06
CA LEU A 525 20.94 -13.76 -25.09
C LEU A 525 20.46 -12.49 -24.40
N LYS A 526 19.38 -11.90 -24.91
CA LYS A 526 18.68 -10.80 -24.26
C LYS A 526 17.33 -11.28 -23.75
N PHE A 527 17.11 -11.10 -22.45
CA PHE A 527 15.91 -11.48 -21.75
C PHE A 527 15.15 -10.24 -21.30
N LYS A 528 13.83 -10.33 -21.43
CA LYS A 528 12.89 -9.29 -21.01
C LYS A 528 11.91 -9.89 -20.03
N TYR A 529 11.54 -9.11 -19.02
CA TYR A 529 10.44 -9.48 -18.14
C TYR A 529 9.12 -9.41 -18.92
N VAL A 530 8.34 -10.48 -18.80
CA VAL A 530 6.99 -10.58 -19.36
C VAL A 530 6.08 -10.98 -18.20
N GLU A 531 5.08 -10.14 -17.95
CA GLU A 531 4.03 -10.39 -16.96
C GLU A 531 3.17 -11.60 -17.39
N GLU A 532 2.66 -12.37 -16.44
CA GLU A 532 1.80 -13.53 -16.73
C GLU A 532 0.45 -13.10 -17.33
N GLU A 533 -0.33 -14.04 -17.87
CA GLU A 533 -1.63 -13.72 -18.51
C GLU A 533 -2.68 -13.17 -17.52
N GLN A 534 -2.64 -13.61 -16.26
CA GLN A 534 -3.56 -13.20 -15.19
C GLN A 534 -2.78 -12.69 -13.98
N PRO A 535 -2.09 -11.53 -14.09
CA PRO A 535 -1.25 -11.01 -13.03
C PRO A 535 -2.03 -10.64 -11.76
N GLU A 536 -3.33 -10.36 -11.89
CA GLU A 536 -4.22 -10.04 -10.79
C GLU A 536 -4.31 -11.15 -9.73
N GLU A 537 -4.22 -12.42 -10.13
CA GLU A 537 -4.25 -13.58 -9.23
C GLU A 537 -3.05 -13.60 -8.27
N PHE A 538 -1.94 -12.96 -8.67
CA PHE A 538 -0.76 -12.79 -7.82
C PHE A 538 -0.78 -11.43 -7.09
N PHE A 539 -1.00 -10.33 -7.83
CA PHE A 539 -0.84 -8.99 -7.26
C PHE A 539 -1.95 -8.61 -6.28
N ILE A 540 -3.19 -9.03 -6.49
CA ILE A 540 -4.29 -8.64 -5.58
C ILE A 540 -4.09 -9.27 -4.19
N PRO A 541 -3.87 -10.59 -4.04
CA PRO A 541 -3.54 -11.17 -2.74
C PRO A 541 -2.28 -10.56 -2.12
N TYR A 542 -1.24 -10.31 -2.92
CA TYR A 542 -0.02 -9.69 -2.41
C TYR A 542 -0.26 -8.27 -1.88
N VAL A 543 -0.92 -7.39 -2.63
CA VAL A 543 -1.23 -6.02 -2.20
C VAL A 543 -2.04 -6.03 -0.91
N TRP A 544 -3.07 -6.88 -0.82
CA TRP A 544 -3.88 -6.99 0.38
C TRP A 544 -3.11 -7.58 1.57
N SER A 545 -2.14 -8.47 1.35
CA SER A 545 -1.20 -8.89 2.40
C SER A 545 -0.34 -7.73 2.91
N LEU A 546 0.04 -6.77 2.04
CA LEU A 546 0.76 -5.57 2.45
C LEU A 546 -0.13 -4.61 3.24
N VAL A 547 -1.39 -4.45 2.83
CA VAL A 547 -2.38 -3.67 3.58
C VAL A 547 -2.57 -4.27 4.97
N TYR A 548 -2.81 -5.58 5.05
CA TYR A 548 -2.98 -6.29 6.31
C TYR A 548 -1.80 -6.12 7.27
N ASN A 549 -0.56 -6.22 6.75
CA ASN A 549 0.65 -6.17 7.58
C ASN A 549 1.15 -4.76 7.90
N SER A 550 0.76 -3.74 7.16
CA SER A 550 1.38 -2.41 7.27
C SER A 550 0.41 -1.24 7.32
N ALA A 551 -0.90 -1.46 7.18
CA ALA A 551 -1.87 -0.39 7.43
C ALA A 551 -1.87 -0.01 8.92
N VAL A 552 -1.66 1.27 9.20
CA VAL A 552 -1.69 1.83 10.56
C VAL A 552 -3.13 2.18 10.94
N GLY A 553 -3.58 1.78 12.13
CA GLY A 553 -4.94 2.09 12.59
C GLY A 553 -6.03 1.18 12.00
N LEU A 554 -5.66 0.14 11.24
CA LEU A 554 -6.56 -0.88 10.73
C LEU A 554 -6.18 -2.26 11.26
N TYR A 555 -7.18 -3.07 11.58
CA TYR A 555 -7.03 -4.44 12.05
C TYR A 555 -8.11 -5.28 11.38
N TRP A 556 -7.78 -6.49 10.97
CA TRP A 556 -8.76 -7.50 10.54
C TRP A 556 -8.47 -8.78 11.30
N ASN A 557 -9.51 -9.51 11.66
CA ASN A 557 -9.35 -10.80 12.30
C ASN A 557 -8.78 -11.81 11.27
N PRO A 558 -7.63 -12.46 11.55
CA PRO A 558 -7.02 -13.41 10.61
C PRO A 558 -7.94 -14.56 10.22
N GLN A 559 -8.92 -14.92 11.08
CA GLN A 559 -9.85 -16.02 10.84
C GLN A 559 -10.89 -15.72 9.76
N ASP A 560 -11.16 -14.42 9.52
CA ASP A 560 -12.18 -13.99 8.57
C ASP A 560 -11.60 -13.77 7.16
N ILE A 561 -10.27 -13.75 7.02
CA ILE A 561 -9.58 -13.52 5.76
C ILE A 561 -9.56 -14.80 4.92
N GLN A 562 -10.04 -14.71 3.68
CA GLN A 562 -10.14 -15.84 2.74
C GLN A 562 -9.22 -15.70 1.52
N LEU A 563 -8.75 -14.49 1.23
CA LEU A 563 -8.01 -14.15 0.01
C LEU A 563 -6.64 -14.83 -0.11
N PHE A 564 -5.92 -14.96 1.00
CA PHE A 564 -4.62 -15.59 1.06
C PHE A 564 -4.49 -16.43 2.32
N ALA A 565 -3.67 -17.47 2.26
CA ALA A 565 -3.33 -18.25 3.43
C ALA A 565 -2.53 -17.39 4.39
N MET A 566 -2.98 -17.30 5.64
CA MET A 566 -2.13 -16.81 6.73
C MET A 566 -1.15 -17.93 7.07
N ASP A 567 0.15 -17.66 6.95
CA ASP A 567 1.15 -18.57 7.50
C ASP A 567 0.83 -18.76 8.99
N SER A 568 0.72 -20.01 9.42
CA SER A 568 0.52 -20.33 10.82
C SER A 568 1.82 -20.00 11.53
N ASP A 569 1.85 -18.90 12.28
CA ASP A 569 2.99 -18.55 13.15
C ASP A 569 3.42 -19.72 14.04
#